data_AF-D6AIA4-F1
#
_entry.id   AF-D6AIA4-F1
#
_cell.length_a   1.000
_cell.length_b   1.000
_cell.length_c   1.000
_cell.angle_alpha   90.00
_cell.angle_beta   90.00
_cell.angle_gamma   90.00
#
_symmetry.space_group_name_H-M   'P 1'
#
loop_
_entity.id
_entity.type
_entity.pdbx_description
1 polymer ?
#
loop_
_entity_poly.entity_id
_entity_poly.type
_entity_poly.pdbx_seq_one_letter_code
_entity_poly.pdbx_strand_id
1 'polypeptide(L)'
;MDGRHPWPGQRAGLRALLAAGLAAHPHPRRRQHRSLYRRPHPNRRQDSMSTLTYPEVGATRLGPLPRGYHHLHHRTRVGRGEADFAAAGAAITEWRMHRASGARMEASARRAEPGGGVRVSLGLGPLRFTAPCEVIWTAYGEDGRTGFGYGTLAGHPERGEECFVVDLADDG
;
A
#
# COMPACT_ATOMS: atom_id res chain seq x y z
N MET A 1 -3.19 -32.60 -6.51
CA MET A 1 -2.84 -31.79 -7.71
C MET A 1 -3.88 -30.68 -7.79
N ASP A 2 -3.53 -29.45 -7.42
CA ASP A 2 -4.33 -28.27 -7.78
C ASP A 2 -3.35 -27.16 -8.18
N GLY A 3 -3.18 -27.01 -9.50
CA GLY A 3 -2.16 -26.19 -10.15
C GLY A 3 -2.61 -24.75 -10.33
N ARG A 4 -2.73 -24.00 -9.24
CA ARG A 4 -2.96 -22.55 -9.33
C ARG A 4 -1.62 -21.85 -9.43
N HIS A 5 -1.28 -21.43 -10.65
CA HIS A 5 -0.17 -20.55 -10.90
C HIS A 5 -0.34 -19.25 -10.10
N PRO A 6 0.74 -18.70 -9.49
CA PRO A 6 0.70 -17.41 -8.83
C PRO A 6 0.24 -16.34 -9.82
N TRP A 7 -0.65 -15.45 -9.37
CA TRP A 7 -1.19 -14.37 -10.19
C TRP A 7 -0.04 -13.49 -10.74
N PRO A 8 -0.08 -13.02 -12.00
CA PRO A 8 0.97 -12.19 -12.58
C PRO A 8 1.28 -10.92 -11.75
N GLY A 9 0.29 -10.42 -11.00
CA GLY A 9 0.39 -9.26 -10.11
C GLY A 9 1.36 -9.46 -8.93
N GLN A 10 1.46 -10.67 -8.38
CA GLN A 10 2.42 -11.00 -7.31
C GLN A 10 3.89 -10.91 -7.81
N ARG A 11 4.11 -11.07 -9.12
CA ARG A 11 5.42 -10.87 -9.77
C ARG A 11 5.61 -9.46 -10.31
N ALA A 12 4.54 -8.72 -10.61
CA ALA A 12 4.60 -7.34 -11.10
C ALA A 12 5.08 -6.35 -10.00
N GLY A 13 4.79 -6.63 -8.72
CA GLY A 13 5.37 -5.88 -7.60
C GLY A 13 6.90 -5.89 -7.57
N LEU A 14 7.53 -6.95 -8.12
CA LEU A 14 8.98 -7.13 -8.15
C LEU A 14 9.70 -6.18 -9.12
N ARG A 15 9.03 -5.73 -10.20
CA ARG A 15 9.64 -4.81 -11.20
C ARG A 15 9.44 -3.32 -10.86
N ALA A 16 8.42 -2.98 -10.07
CA ALA A 16 8.05 -1.60 -9.81
C ALA A 16 9.04 -0.86 -8.88
N LEU A 17 9.67 -1.58 -7.95
CA LEU A 17 10.59 -0.98 -6.97
C LEU A 17 11.89 -0.45 -7.63
N LEU A 18 12.29 -1.00 -8.77
CA LEU A 18 13.46 -0.51 -9.53
C LEU A 18 13.19 0.80 -10.26
N ALA A 19 11.93 1.09 -10.63
CA ALA A 19 11.58 2.30 -11.39
C ALA A 19 11.44 3.55 -10.50
N ALA A 20 11.14 3.38 -9.20
CA ALA A 20 11.06 4.50 -8.26
C ALA A 20 12.43 5.15 -7.97
N GLY A 21 13.53 4.43 -8.21
CA GLY A 21 14.91 4.89 -7.96
C GLY A 21 15.58 5.68 -9.09
N LEU A 22 14.90 5.99 -10.20
CA LEU A 22 15.54 6.62 -11.38
C LEU A 22 15.05 8.04 -11.72
N ALA A 23 14.19 8.65 -10.91
CA ALA A 23 13.73 10.03 -11.13
C ALA A 23 14.19 10.97 -10.01
N ALA A 24 15.50 11.10 -9.83
CA ALA A 24 16.11 12.19 -9.07
C ALA A 24 16.18 13.44 -9.97
N HIS A 25 15.40 14.48 -9.68
CA HIS A 25 15.54 15.83 -10.25
C HIS A 25 15.32 16.90 -9.17
N PRO A 26 15.91 18.10 -9.33
CA PRO A 26 16.38 18.92 -8.22
C PRO A 26 15.29 19.76 -7.53
N HIS A 27 15.54 20.00 -6.25
CA HIS A 27 14.80 20.86 -5.33
C HIS A 27 14.56 22.28 -5.89
N PRO A 28 13.45 22.91 -5.50
CA PRO A 28 13.56 24.30 -5.04
C PRO A 28 12.96 24.53 -3.64
N ARG A 29 13.32 25.71 -3.13
CA ARG A 29 13.38 26.17 -1.75
C ARG A 29 12.04 26.19 -0.98
N ARG A 30 12.18 25.99 0.33
CA ARG A 30 11.27 26.32 1.44
C ARG A 30 10.34 27.51 1.16
N ARG A 31 9.04 27.29 1.38
CA ARG A 31 8.14 28.28 1.97
C ARG A 31 7.49 27.64 3.19
N GLN A 32 7.64 28.30 4.33
CA GLN A 32 6.97 27.96 5.58
C GLN A 32 5.45 28.10 5.37
N HIS A 33 4.69 27.07 5.71
CA HIS A 33 3.24 27.20 5.85
C HIS A 33 2.83 26.72 7.24
N ARG A 34 2.05 27.58 7.88
CA ARG A 34 1.64 27.58 9.28
C ARG A 34 0.91 26.27 9.63
N SER A 35 1.44 25.57 10.63
CA SER A 35 0.81 24.41 11.26
C SER A 35 -0.52 24.82 11.88
N LEU A 36 -1.62 24.29 11.35
CA LEU A 36 -2.90 24.23 12.06
C LEU A 36 -3.05 22.79 12.56
N TYR A 37 -2.74 22.59 13.83
CA TYR A 37 -2.89 21.33 14.54
C TYR A 37 -4.40 21.01 14.63
N ARG A 38 -4.91 20.18 13.72
CA ARG A 38 -6.26 19.62 13.82
C ARG A 38 -6.18 18.39 14.73
N ARG A 39 -6.86 18.48 15.89
CA ARG A 39 -6.91 17.41 16.89
C ARG A 39 -7.24 16.05 16.23
N PRO A 40 -6.56 14.95 16.61
CA PRO A 40 -7.01 13.62 16.21
C PRO A 40 -8.42 13.40 16.76
N HIS A 41 -9.34 13.04 15.88
CA HIS A 41 -10.69 12.62 16.29
C HIS A 41 -10.58 11.30 17.06
N PRO A 42 -11.28 11.14 18.20
CA PRO A 42 -11.29 9.87 18.91
C PRO A 42 -11.88 8.79 18.00
N ASN A 43 -11.16 7.67 17.92
CA ASN A 43 -11.47 6.47 17.15
C ASN A 43 -12.93 6.07 17.36
N ARG A 44 -13.79 6.45 16.41
CA ARG A 44 -15.18 5.99 16.37
C ARG A 44 -15.08 4.51 16.04
N ARG A 45 -15.46 3.65 16.99
CA ARG A 45 -15.62 2.22 16.74
C ARG A 45 -16.42 2.05 15.45
N GLN A 46 -15.77 1.56 14.41
CA GLN A 46 -16.38 1.31 13.11
C GLN A 46 -17.18 0.00 13.22
N ASP A 47 -18.26 0.03 14.00
CA ASP A 47 -19.30 -1.00 13.94
C ASP A 47 -20.18 -0.70 12.71
N SER A 48 -19.66 -1.04 11.53
CA SER A 48 -20.43 -1.17 10.30
C SER A 48 -19.96 -2.44 9.64
N MET A 49 -20.87 -3.41 9.45
CA MET A 49 -20.57 -4.75 8.93
C MET A 49 -19.48 -4.71 7.86
N SER A 50 -18.30 -5.20 8.24
CA SER A 50 -17.12 -5.17 7.39
C SER A 50 -17.44 -5.83 6.06
N THR A 51 -17.22 -5.10 4.96
CA THR A 51 -17.39 -5.64 3.59
C THR A 51 -16.15 -6.43 3.13
N LEU A 52 -15.15 -6.57 4.00
CA LEU A 52 -13.96 -7.38 3.78
C LEU A 52 -14.34 -8.86 3.69
N THR A 53 -13.65 -9.58 2.81
CA THR A 53 -13.95 -10.99 2.54
C THR A 53 -13.24 -11.96 3.49
N TYR A 54 -12.52 -11.46 4.51
CA TYR A 54 -11.71 -12.24 5.45
C TYR A 54 -11.81 -11.68 6.89
N PRO A 55 -11.65 -12.54 7.92
CA PRO A 55 -11.82 -12.12 9.31
C PRO A 55 -10.55 -11.55 9.98
N GLU A 56 -9.34 -11.88 9.52
CA GLU A 56 -8.08 -11.52 10.20
C GLU A 56 -7.58 -10.10 9.87
N VAL A 57 -8.44 -9.10 10.06
CA VAL A 57 -8.17 -7.70 9.71
C VAL A 57 -7.02 -7.11 10.52
N GLY A 58 -6.03 -6.53 9.84
CA GLY A 58 -4.86 -5.87 10.42
C GLY A 58 -3.66 -6.78 10.66
N ALA A 59 -3.73 -8.04 10.24
CA ALA A 59 -2.66 -9.02 10.46
C ALA A 59 -1.31 -8.58 9.86
N THR A 60 -1.30 -7.88 8.73
CA THR A 60 -0.05 -7.42 8.09
C THR A 60 0.64 -6.28 8.86
N ARG A 61 -0.10 -5.57 9.73
CA ARG A 61 0.46 -4.55 10.63
C ARG A 61 0.96 -5.13 11.94
N LEU A 62 0.15 -6.01 12.56
CA LEU A 62 0.35 -6.44 13.94
C LEU A 62 1.19 -7.71 14.05
N GLY A 63 1.07 -8.62 13.09
CA GLY A 63 1.59 -9.97 13.20
C GLY A 63 1.02 -10.76 14.41
N PRO A 64 1.34 -12.06 14.52
CA PRO A 64 1.88 -12.91 13.47
C PRO A 64 0.87 -13.12 12.32
N LEU A 65 1.35 -13.51 11.13
CA LEU A 65 0.47 -13.75 9.99
C LEU A 65 -0.39 -15.02 10.21
N PRO A 66 -1.70 -14.97 9.92
CA PRO A 66 -2.63 -16.09 10.17
C PRO A 66 -2.38 -17.26 9.22
N ARG A 67 -2.58 -18.48 9.72
CA ARG A 67 -2.50 -19.69 8.89
C ARG A 67 -3.62 -19.71 7.84
N GLY A 68 -3.43 -20.52 6.78
CA GLY A 68 -4.45 -20.72 5.74
C GLY A 68 -4.34 -19.74 4.56
N TYR A 69 -3.32 -18.89 4.55
CA TYR A 69 -3.00 -17.98 3.46
C TYR A 69 -1.68 -18.34 2.78
N HIS A 70 -1.55 -17.98 1.51
CA HIS A 70 -0.25 -17.96 0.84
C HIS A 70 0.48 -16.68 1.25
N HIS A 71 1.48 -16.82 2.12
CA HIS A 71 2.28 -15.67 2.55
C HIS A 71 3.36 -15.33 1.53
N LEU A 72 3.32 -14.11 1.03
CA LEU A 72 4.38 -13.50 0.24
C LEU A 72 4.99 -12.36 1.05
N HIS A 73 6.30 -12.43 1.30
CA HIS A 73 7.06 -11.34 1.88
C HIS A 73 8.22 -11.03 0.94
N HIS A 74 8.26 -9.79 0.45
CA HIS A 74 9.35 -9.28 -0.36
C HIS A 74 9.85 -7.96 0.23
N ARG A 75 11.17 -7.84 0.37
CA ARG A 75 11.83 -6.61 0.80
C ARG A 75 12.99 -6.35 -0.14
N THR A 76 13.18 -5.08 -0.49
CA THR A 76 14.32 -4.61 -1.26
C THR A 76 14.73 -3.23 -0.76
N ARG A 77 15.98 -2.86 -1.01
CA ARG A 77 16.47 -1.51 -0.71
C ARG A 77 16.01 -0.56 -1.82
N VAL A 78 15.33 0.52 -1.45
CA VAL A 78 14.78 1.51 -2.39
C VAL A 78 15.56 2.83 -2.42
N GLY A 79 16.49 3.02 -1.48
CA GLY A 79 17.28 4.24 -1.36
C GLY A 79 18.07 4.28 -0.04
N ARG A 80 18.50 5.48 0.33
CA ARG A 80 19.27 5.76 1.54
C ARG A 80 18.85 7.08 2.20
N GLY A 81 18.64 7.05 3.52
CA GLY A 81 18.39 8.24 4.34
C GLY A 81 16.99 8.84 4.18
N GLU A 82 16.77 9.93 4.93
CA GLU A 82 15.45 10.54 5.11
C GLU A 82 14.80 11.03 3.80
N ALA A 83 15.59 11.54 2.87
CA ALA A 83 15.08 12.06 1.59
C ALA A 83 14.46 10.93 0.76
N ASP A 84 15.16 9.81 0.64
CA ASP A 84 14.67 8.64 -0.09
C ASP A 84 13.52 7.96 0.66
N PHE A 85 13.56 7.92 1.99
CA PHE A 85 12.45 7.46 2.82
C PHE A 85 11.17 8.28 2.57
N ALA A 86 11.27 9.61 2.57
CA ALA A 86 10.13 10.49 2.30
C ALA A 86 9.60 10.31 0.87
N ALA A 87 10.49 10.19 -0.12
CA ALA A 87 10.12 9.96 -1.50
C ALA A 87 9.43 8.61 -1.71
N ALA A 88 9.98 7.53 -1.14
CA ALA A 88 9.40 6.20 -1.17
C ALA A 88 8.05 6.14 -0.44
N GLY A 89 7.95 6.76 0.74
CA GLY A 89 6.70 6.85 1.50
C GLY A 89 5.60 7.57 0.73
N ALA A 90 5.92 8.66 0.02
CA ALA A 90 4.99 9.31 -0.88
C ALA A 90 4.63 8.41 -2.09
N ALA A 91 5.61 7.72 -2.67
CA ALA A 91 5.35 6.83 -3.82
C ALA A 91 4.44 5.64 -3.46
N ILE A 92 4.57 5.11 -2.25
CA ILE A 92 3.69 4.08 -1.68
C ILE A 92 2.31 4.68 -1.45
N THR A 93 2.21 5.69 -0.59
CA THR A 93 0.93 6.21 -0.06
C THR A 93 0.09 6.98 -1.06
N GLU A 94 0.69 7.43 -2.18
CA GLU A 94 -0.01 8.12 -3.28
C GLU A 94 -0.16 7.22 -4.54
N TRP A 95 -0.09 5.90 -4.37
CA TRP A 95 -0.37 4.90 -5.42
C TRP A 95 0.64 4.88 -6.59
N ARG A 96 1.72 5.66 -6.52
CA ARG A 96 2.70 5.79 -7.62
C ARG A 96 3.41 4.46 -7.88
N MET A 97 3.72 3.69 -6.84
CA MET A 97 4.33 2.36 -7.00
C MET A 97 3.43 1.39 -7.79
N HIS A 98 2.12 1.42 -7.56
CA HIS A 98 1.17 0.58 -8.28
C HIS A 98 1.08 1.01 -9.75
N ARG A 99 1.01 2.31 -10.02
CA ARG A 99 1.02 2.81 -11.40
C ARG A 99 2.31 2.46 -12.13
N ALA A 100 3.46 2.53 -11.43
CA ALA A 100 4.75 2.13 -11.98
C ALA A 100 4.86 0.63 -12.27
N SER A 101 4.04 -0.23 -11.64
CA SER A 101 3.96 -1.67 -11.95
C SER A 101 3.13 -1.97 -13.20
N GLY A 102 2.53 -0.95 -13.83
CA GLY A 102 1.58 -1.09 -14.93
C GLY A 102 0.12 -1.27 -14.48
N ALA A 103 -0.16 -1.21 -13.18
CA ALA A 103 -1.52 -1.25 -12.67
C ALA A 103 -2.25 0.09 -12.90
N ARG A 104 -3.55 0.01 -13.15
CA ARG A 104 -4.44 1.18 -13.04
C ARG A 104 -4.98 1.25 -11.63
N MET A 105 -4.87 2.41 -11.01
CA MET A 105 -5.39 2.67 -9.67
C MET A 105 -6.52 3.69 -9.74
N GLU A 106 -7.67 3.32 -9.19
CA GLU A 106 -8.75 4.24 -8.82
C GLU A 106 -8.86 4.21 -7.30
N ALA A 107 -8.78 5.36 -6.65
CA ALA A 107 -8.81 5.46 -5.20
C ALA A 107 -9.72 6.63 -4.78
N SER A 108 -10.42 6.48 -3.65
CA SER A 108 -11.30 7.52 -3.12
C SER A 108 -10.55 8.77 -2.64
N ALA A 109 -9.25 8.64 -2.38
CA ALA A 109 -8.39 9.70 -1.90
C ALA A 109 -7.03 9.72 -2.63
N ARG A 110 -6.43 10.91 -2.71
CA ARG A 110 -5.08 11.10 -3.28
C ARG A 110 -4.03 10.31 -2.51
N ARG A 111 -4.18 10.24 -1.18
CA ARG A 111 -3.30 9.52 -0.26
C ARG A 111 -4.09 8.42 0.44
N ALA A 112 -3.44 7.33 0.81
CA ALA A 112 -4.05 6.24 1.56
C ALA A 112 -4.60 6.73 2.91
N GLU A 113 -5.85 6.42 3.21
CA GLU A 113 -6.54 6.76 4.45
C GLU A 113 -7.40 5.56 4.87
N PRO A 114 -7.46 5.17 6.16
CA PRO A 114 -8.30 4.07 6.61
C PRO A 114 -9.77 4.27 6.21
N GLY A 115 -10.42 3.20 5.75
CA GLY A 115 -11.75 3.21 5.12
C GLY A 115 -11.77 3.66 3.66
N GLY A 116 -10.62 4.05 3.08
CA GLY A 116 -10.51 4.50 1.70
C GLY A 116 -10.67 3.36 0.69
N GLY A 117 -11.65 3.48 -0.21
CA GLY A 117 -11.88 2.50 -1.27
C GLY A 117 -10.82 2.57 -2.37
N VAL A 118 -10.35 1.41 -2.80
CA VAL A 118 -9.32 1.25 -3.84
C VAL A 118 -9.78 0.21 -4.87
N ARG A 119 -9.53 0.48 -6.15
CA ARG A 119 -9.64 -0.49 -7.24
C ARG A 119 -8.32 -0.59 -7.96
N VAL A 120 -7.72 -1.77 -7.92
CA VAL A 120 -6.48 -2.12 -8.62
C VAL A 120 -6.86 -2.87 -9.89
N SER A 121 -6.46 -2.40 -11.07
CA SER A 121 -6.75 -3.10 -12.32
C SER A 121 -5.49 -3.52 -13.06
N LEU A 122 -5.39 -4.80 -13.40
CA LEU A 122 -4.28 -5.43 -14.11
C LEU A 122 -4.76 -6.02 -15.44
N GLY A 123 -3.90 -6.00 -16.47
CA GLY A 123 -4.19 -6.52 -17.80
C GLY A 123 -4.34 -5.45 -18.88
N LEU A 124 -4.64 -5.89 -20.11
CA LEU A 124 -4.73 -5.05 -21.32
C LEU A 124 -6.05 -5.30 -22.05
N GLY A 125 -6.63 -4.24 -22.59
CA GLY A 125 -7.90 -4.30 -23.34
C GLY A 125 -9.02 -4.99 -22.55
N PRO A 126 -9.81 -5.88 -23.19
CA PRO A 126 -10.94 -6.57 -22.56
C PRO A 126 -10.54 -7.62 -21.52
N LEU A 127 -9.27 -8.02 -21.45
CA LEU A 127 -8.75 -9.00 -20.47
C LEU A 127 -8.26 -8.31 -19.17
N ARG A 128 -8.90 -7.20 -18.80
CA ARG A 128 -8.57 -6.45 -17.58
C ARG A 128 -9.36 -7.00 -16.40
N PHE A 129 -8.65 -7.36 -15.35
CA PHE A 129 -9.24 -7.75 -14.07
C PHE A 129 -9.16 -6.56 -13.11
N THR A 130 -10.27 -6.26 -12.44
CA THR A 130 -10.37 -5.20 -11.44
C THR A 130 -10.60 -5.82 -10.07
N ALA A 131 -9.72 -5.47 -9.15
CA ALA A 131 -9.65 -5.97 -7.78
C ALA A 131 -10.09 -4.84 -6.81
N PRO A 132 -11.30 -4.92 -6.22
CA PRO A 132 -11.75 -3.96 -5.21
C PRO A 132 -11.14 -4.28 -3.83
N CYS A 133 -10.64 -3.24 -3.17
CA CYS A 133 -10.02 -3.28 -1.85
C CYS A 133 -10.46 -2.07 -1.01
N GLU A 134 -10.20 -2.15 0.30
CA GLU A 134 -10.34 -1.03 1.23
C GLU A 134 -9.06 -0.87 2.04
N VAL A 135 -8.55 0.36 2.17
CA VAL A 135 -7.43 0.66 3.06
C VAL A 135 -7.88 0.46 4.51
N ILE A 136 -7.24 -0.43 5.24
CA ILE A 136 -7.64 -0.78 6.61
C ILE A 136 -6.74 -0.14 7.68
N TRP A 137 -5.52 0.23 7.31
CA TRP A 137 -4.60 0.92 8.21
C TRP A 137 -3.58 1.72 7.41
N THR A 138 -3.03 2.75 8.05
CA THR A 138 -1.93 3.57 7.54
C THR A 138 -0.88 3.79 8.63
N ALA A 139 0.35 4.07 8.21
CA ALA A 139 1.46 4.47 9.04
C ALA A 139 2.17 5.67 8.40
N TYR A 140 2.46 6.71 9.18
CA TYR A 140 3.06 7.96 8.72
C TYR A 140 4.16 8.44 9.66
N GLY A 141 5.32 7.79 9.61
CA GLY A 141 6.61 8.34 10.02
C GLY A 141 6.96 8.30 11.52
N GLU A 142 6.00 8.06 12.42
CA GLU A 142 6.25 8.12 13.88
C GLU A 142 7.37 7.15 14.34
N ASP A 143 7.49 5.99 13.70
CA ASP A 143 8.49 4.96 14.04
C ASP A 143 9.46 4.67 12.87
N GLY A 144 9.74 5.67 12.02
CA GLY A 144 10.57 5.43 10.82
C GLY A 144 9.89 4.53 9.78
N ARG A 145 8.55 4.42 9.83
CA ARG A 145 7.73 3.60 8.93
C ARG A 145 6.68 4.44 8.23
N THR A 146 6.59 4.32 6.91
CA THR A 146 5.50 4.93 6.12
C THR A 146 4.88 3.91 5.19
N GLY A 147 3.55 3.81 5.18
CA GLY A 147 2.86 2.88 4.31
C GLY A 147 1.40 2.67 4.68
N PHE A 148 0.81 1.62 4.12
CA PHE A 148 -0.57 1.23 4.38
C PHE A 148 -0.77 -0.27 4.12
N GLY A 149 -1.89 -0.79 4.63
CA GLY A 149 -2.44 -2.07 4.22
C GLY A 149 -3.86 -1.92 3.71
N TYR A 150 -4.22 -2.69 2.69
CA TYR A 150 -5.60 -2.85 2.27
C TYR A 150 -6.05 -4.29 2.42
N GLY A 151 -7.36 -4.46 2.61
CA GLY A 151 -8.03 -5.74 2.60
C GLY A 151 -8.89 -5.92 1.35
N THR A 152 -9.06 -7.17 0.92
CA THR A 152 -9.88 -7.51 -0.26
C THR A 152 -11.37 -7.41 0.02
N LEU A 153 -12.12 -6.87 -0.94
CA LEU A 153 -13.59 -6.76 -0.92
C LEU A 153 -14.26 -7.80 -1.83
N ALA A 154 -15.60 -7.90 -1.75
CA ALA A 154 -16.38 -8.74 -2.65
C ALA A 154 -16.12 -8.37 -4.14
N GLY A 155 -15.90 -9.38 -4.98
CA GLY A 155 -15.49 -9.21 -6.38
C GLY A 155 -13.98 -9.22 -6.61
N HIS A 156 -13.17 -9.21 -5.54
CA HIS A 156 -11.73 -9.46 -5.64
C HIS A 156 -11.46 -10.96 -5.91
N PRO A 157 -10.56 -11.32 -6.85
CA PRO A 157 -10.28 -12.73 -7.19
C PRO A 157 -9.57 -13.49 -6.08
N GLU A 158 -8.84 -12.78 -5.22
CA GLU A 158 -8.18 -13.31 -4.03
C GLU A 158 -8.88 -12.85 -2.74
N ARG A 159 -8.54 -13.50 -1.62
CA ARG A 159 -9.02 -13.15 -0.28
C ARG A 159 -7.84 -12.94 0.66
N GLY A 160 -7.79 -11.81 1.34
CA GLY A 160 -6.82 -11.53 2.39
C GLY A 160 -6.42 -10.05 2.45
N GLU A 161 -5.21 -9.82 2.95
CA GLU A 161 -4.65 -8.51 3.23
C GLU A 161 -3.28 -8.37 2.56
N GLU A 162 -3.00 -7.19 2.02
CA GLU A 162 -1.69 -6.85 1.48
C GLU A 162 -1.25 -5.50 2.04
N CYS A 163 0.04 -5.40 2.37
CA CYS A 163 0.63 -4.15 2.83
C CYS A 163 1.86 -3.75 2.06
N PHE A 164 2.07 -2.44 2.00
CA PHE A 164 3.22 -1.82 1.38
C PHE A 164 3.77 -0.77 2.33
N VAL A 165 5.02 -0.96 2.73
CA VAL A 165 5.70 -0.10 3.70
C VAL A 165 7.11 0.20 3.24
N VAL A 166 7.57 1.40 3.57
CA VAL A 166 8.99 1.72 3.63
C VAL A 166 9.37 1.89 5.10
N ASP A 167 10.49 1.28 5.45
CA ASP A 167 11.14 1.42 6.76
C ASP A 167 12.48 2.13 6.55
N LEU A 168 12.77 3.11 7.40
CA LEU A 168 14.11 3.66 7.56
C LEU A 168 14.86 2.77 8.56
N ALA A 169 15.90 2.09 8.09
CA ALA A 169 16.73 1.24 8.93
C ALA A 169 17.75 2.08 9.73
N ASP A 170 18.24 1.53 10.84
CA ASP A 170 19.17 2.22 11.75
C ASP A 170 20.48 2.66 11.07
N ASP A 171 20.87 2.01 9.97
CA ASP A 171 22.07 2.32 9.18
C ASP A 171 21.87 3.45 8.16
N GLY A 172 20.63 3.96 8.05
CA GLY A 172 20.23 5.09 7.20
C GLY A 172 20.14 4.72 5.72
#